data_AF-A0A380X5S1-F1
#
_entry.id   AF-A0A380X5S1-F1
#
_cell.length_a   1.000
_cell.length_b   1.000
_cell.length_c   1.000
_cell.angle_alpha   90.00
_cell.angle_beta   90.00
_cell.angle_gamma   90.00
#
_symmetry.space_group_name_H-M   'P 1'
#
loop_
_entity.id
_entity.type
_entity.pdbx_description
1 polymer ?
#
loop_
_entity_poly.entity_id
_entity_poly.type
_entity_poly.pdbx_seq_one_letter_code
_entity_poly.pdbx_strand_id
1 'polypeptide(L)'
;MNEAGEQPIKTHIDAVLALNYFGENSLNALRAICMKLSTVHFQEKWANQGVALVRIGRINHLAYLDEQQEYQDRAMVEIEIRYAAETTDILSFIEQVEAPITSLNKHKRPL
;
A
#
# COMPACT_ATOMS: atom_id res chain seq x y z
N MET A 1 -23.48 -3.40 -8.29
CA MET A 1 -24.43 -3.51 -7.18
C MET A 1 -25.25 -4.77 -7.42
N ASN A 2 -25.21 -5.74 -6.52
CA ASN A 2 -26.05 -6.93 -6.62
C ASN A 2 -27.43 -6.67 -5.97
N GLU A 3 -28.35 -7.63 -6.07
CA GLU A 3 -29.72 -7.53 -5.51
C GLU A 3 -29.74 -7.32 -3.98
N ALA A 4 -28.63 -7.62 -3.28
CA ALA A 4 -28.45 -7.39 -1.85
C ALA A 4 -27.86 -6.01 -1.50
N GLY A 5 -27.59 -5.16 -2.50
CA GLY A 5 -27.03 -3.83 -2.32
C GLY A 5 -25.51 -3.79 -2.13
N GLU A 6 -24.83 -4.93 -2.25
CA GLU A 6 -23.39 -5.02 -2.13
C GLU A 6 -22.70 -4.45 -3.37
N GLN A 7 -21.59 -3.76 -3.15
CA GLN A 7 -20.80 -3.13 -4.20
C GLN A 7 -19.32 -3.50 -4.04
N PRO A 8 -18.58 -3.67 -5.16
CA PRO A 8 -17.13 -3.83 -5.10
C PRO A 8 -16.50 -2.51 -4.66
N ILE A 9 -15.83 -2.54 -3.52
CA ILE A 9 -15.05 -1.43 -2.97
C ILE A 9 -13.58 -1.72 -3.22
N LYS A 10 -12.88 -0.76 -3.80
CA LYS A 10 -11.43 -0.78 -3.93
C LYS A 10 -10.82 0.04 -2.81
N THR A 11 -9.98 -0.61 -2.02
CA THR A 11 -9.20 0.04 -0.97
C THR A 11 -7.71 -0.14 -1.23
N HIS A 12 -6.90 0.79 -0.74
CA HIS A 12 -5.45 0.64 -0.74
C HIS A 12 -5.00 0.10 0.60
N ILE A 13 -4.18 -0.96 0.56
CA ILE A 13 -3.56 -1.54 1.75
C ILE A 13 -2.07 -1.24 1.70
N ASP A 14 -1.58 -0.65 2.79
CA ASP A 14 -0.16 -0.45 3.04
C ASP A 14 0.37 -1.64 3.85
N ALA A 15 1.44 -2.26 3.38
CA ALA A 15 2.10 -3.38 4.02
C ALA A 15 3.62 -3.14 4.07
N VAL A 16 4.28 -3.69 5.09
CA VAL A 16 5.74 -3.67 5.22
C VAL A 16 6.24 -5.11 5.22
N LEU A 17 7.14 -5.43 4.30
CA LEU A 17 7.84 -6.70 4.22
C LEU A 17 9.26 -6.53 4.76
N ALA A 18 9.59 -7.21 5.85
CA ALA A 18 10.94 -7.25 6.41
C ALA A 18 11.69 -8.49 5.89
N LEU A 19 12.73 -8.27 5.08
CA LEU A 19 13.63 -9.34 4.63
C LEU A 19 14.85 -9.39 5.54
N ASN A 20 15.13 -10.58 6.08
CA ASN A 20 16.28 -10.86 6.91
C ASN A 20 17.13 -11.94 6.26
N TYR A 21 18.43 -11.73 6.23
CA TYR A 21 19.41 -12.70 5.77
C TYR A 21 20.49 -12.86 6.82
N PHE A 22 20.80 -14.10 7.16
CA PHE A 22 21.79 -14.48 8.18
C PHE A 22 22.94 -15.24 7.54
N GLY A 23 24.14 -15.07 8.07
CA GLY A 23 25.36 -15.75 7.64
C GLY A 23 26.26 -14.89 6.75
N GLU A 24 27.34 -15.53 6.27
CA GLU A 24 28.37 -14.87 5.49
C GLU A 24 27.79 -14.17 4.25
N ASN A 25 28.38 -13.02 3.90
CA ASN A 25 28.02 -12.25 2.71
C ASN A 25 26.56 -11.71 2.71
N SER A 26 25.89 -11.71 3.87
CA SER A 26 24.49 -11.28 4.03
C SER A 26 24.20 -9.92 3.41
N LEU A 27 25.08 -8.95 3.63
CA LEU A 27 24.97 -7.60 3.09
C LEU A 27 24.95 -7.58 1.55
N ASN A 28 25.86 -8.30 0.90
CA ASN A 28 25.93 -8.28 -0.56
C ASN A 28 24.81 -9.10 -1.20
N ALA A 29 24.42 -10.20 -0.58
CA ALA A 29 23.24 -10.97 -1.01
C ALA A 29 21.99 -10.09 -1.00
N LEU A 30 21.76 -9.34 0.09
CA LEU A 30 20.60 -8.47 0.21
C LEU A 30 20.68 -7.24 -0.73
N ARG A 31 21.88 -6.68 -0.95
CA ARG A 31 22.10 -5.64 -1.98
C ARG A 31 21.73 -6.12 -3.37
N ALA A 32 22.16 -7.33 -3.75
CA ALA A 32 21.85 -7.90 -5.05
C ALA A 32 20.34 -8.09 -5.25
N ILE A 33 19.63 -8.54 -4.21
CA ILE A 33 18.16 -8.63 -4.23
C ILE A 33 17.52 -7.25 -4.40
N CYS A 34 17.93 -6.25 -3.61
CA CYS A 34 17.39 -4.89 -3.70
C CYS A 34 17.61 -4.27 -5.09
N MET A 35 18.80 -4.45 -5.66
CA MET A 35 19.11 -4.00 -7.03
C MET A 35 18.21 -4.70 -8.05
N LYS A 36 18.03 -6.02 -7.93
CA LYS A 36 17.16 -6.80 -8.83
C LYS A 36 15.71 -6.34 -8.76
N LEU A 37 15.18 -6.13 -7.55
CA LEU A 37 13.81 -5.64 -7.33
C LEU A 37 13.59 -4.21 -7.84
N SER A 38 14.67 -3.43 -7.96
CA SER A 38 14.63 -2.06 -8.49
C SER A 38 14.65 -1.99 -10.03
N THR A 39 14.79 -3.13 -10.73
CA THR A 39 14.81 -3.16 -12.20
C THR A 39 13.41 -2.96 -12.80
N VAL A 40 13.36 -2.43 -14.02
CA VAL A 40 12.10 -2.20 -14.76
C VAL A 40 11.26 -3.48 -14.86
N HIS A 41 11.90 -4.62 -15.16
CA HIS A 41 11.22 -5.93 -15.22
C HIS A 41 10.45 -6.27 -13.95
N PHE A 42 11.02 -5.99 -12.77
CA PHE A 42 10.34 -6.24 -11.50
C PHE A 42 9.30 -5.17 -11.18
N GLN A 43 9.55 -3.90 -11.54
CA GLN A 43 8.55 -2.83 -11.41
C GLN A 43 7.28 -3.15 -12.23
N GLU A 44 7.44 -3.64 -13.46
CA GLU A 44 6.32 -4.10 -14.29
C GLU A 44 5.60 -5.30 -13.67
N LYS A 45 6.35 -6.26 -13.10
CA LYS A 45 5.74 -7.37 -12.36
C LYS A 45 4.92 -6.89 -11.16
N TRP A 46 5.41 -5.93 -10.38
CA TRP A 46 4.65 -5.34 -9.27
C TRP A 46 3.36 -4.69 -9.76
N ALA A 47 3.44 -3.87 -10.81
CA ALA A 47 2.27 -3.23 -11.40
C ALA A 47 1.23 -4.24 -11.90
N ASN A 48 1.66 -5.32 -12.56
CA ASN A 48 0.79 -6.39 -13.04
C ASN A 48 0.12 -7.18 -11.90
N GLN A 49 0.66 -7.12 -10.68
CA GLN A 49 0.09 -7.72 -9.48
C GLN A 49 -0.77 -6.74 -8.67
N GLY A 50 -1.07 -5.55 -9.20
CA GLY A 50 -1.89 -4.54 -8.52
C GLY A 50 -1.16 -3.78 -7.41
N VAL A 51 0.18 -3.86 -7.39
CA VAL A 51 1.01 -3.07 -6.48
C VAL A 51 1.27 -1.71 -7.09
N ALA A 52 0.80 -0.66 -6.41
CA ALA A 52 0.89 0.72 -6.84
C ALA A 52 2.17 1.43 -6.36
N LEU A 53 2.75 1.00 -5.24
CA LEU A 53 3.97 1.58 -4.68
C LEU A 53 4.85 0.49 -4.09
N VAL A 54 6.15 0.56 -4.38
CA VAL A 54 7.19 -0.25 -3.74
C VAL A 54 8.30 0.69 -3.31
N ARG A 55 8.62 0.72 -2.02
CA ARG A 55 9.76 1.50 -1.48
C ARG A 55 10.70 0.56 -0.76
N ILE A 56 11.92 0.42 -1.30
CA ILE A 56 12.98 -0.36 -0.67
C ILE A 56 13.73 0.56 0.29
N GLY A 57 13.74 0.18 1.58
CA GLY A 57 14.43 0.91 2.64
C GLY A 57 15.95 0.74 2.63
N ARG A 58 16.60 1.24 3.67
CA ARG A 58 18.05 1.06 3.86
C ARG A 58 18.33 -0.35 4.38
N ILE A 59 19.44 -0.92 3.93
CA ILE A 59 19.94 -2.18 4.49
C ILE A 59 20.62 -1.89 5.83
N ASN A 60 20.13 -2.53 6.88
CA ASN A 60 20.78 -2.60 8.18
C ASN A 60 21.68 -3.84 8.20
N HIS A 61 22.94 -3.69 8.63
CA HIS A 61 23.89 -4.79 8.73
C HIS A 61 24.50 -4.78 10.12
N LEU A 62 24.11 -5.74 10.95
CA LEU A 62 24.43 -5.80 12.37
C LEU A 62 24.74 -7.25 12.77
N ALA A 63 25.60 -7.42 13.77
CA ALA A 63 25.80 -8.74 14.37
C ALA A 63 24.49 -9.22 15.03
N TYR A 64 24.20 -10.49 14.88
CA TYR A 64 23.07 -11.17 15.50
C TYR A 64 23.60 -12.32 16.35
N LEU A 65 23.14 -12.38 17.60
CA LEU A 65 23.42 -13.51 18.50
C LEU A 65 22.34 -14.57 18.29
N ASP A 66 22.74 -15.76 17.88
CA ASP A 66 21.81 -16.84 17.62
C ASP A 66 21.40 -17.62 18.89
N GLU A 67 20.55 -18.63 18.70
CA GLU A 67 20.06 -19.47 19.80
C GLU A 67 21.16 -20.34 20.44
N GLN A 68 22.28 -20.52 19.76
CA GLN A 68 23.45 -21.27 20.21
C GLN A 68 24.48 -20.37 20.92
N GLN A 69 24.17 -19.07 21.05
CA GLN A 69 25.05 -18.04 21.59
C GLN A 69 26.28 -17.75 20.71
N GLU A 70 26.18 -17.99 19.40
CA GLU A 70 27.21 -17.63 18.45
C GLU A 70 26.83 -16.34 17.70
N TYR A 71 27.82 -15.46 17.50
CA TYR A 71 27.63 -14.27 16.70
C TYR A 71 27.69 -14.62 15.20
N GLN A 72 26.67 -14.21 14.47
CA GLN A 72 26.63 -14.29 13.02
C GLN A 72 26.28 -12.94 12.38
N ASP A 73 26.72 -12.76 11.14
CA ASP A 73 26.35 -11.60 10.34
C ASP A 73 24.85 -11.65 10.00
N ARG A 74 24.17 -10.51 10.15
CA ARG A 74 22.78 -10.34 9.72
C ARG A 74 22.62 -9.05 8.93
N ALA A 75 22.00 -9.18 7.75
CA ALA A 75 21.50 -8.06 6.97
C ALA A 75 19.97 -8.05 6.98
N MET A 76 19.37 -6.87 7.06
CA MET A 76 17.93 -6.66 7.04
C MET A 76 17.56 -5.48 6.14
N VAL A 77 16.46 -5.58 5.41
CA VAL A 77 15.85 -4.46 4.69
C VAL A 77 14.33 -4.52 4.85
N GLU A 78 13.71 -3.36 4.98
CA GLU A 78 12.25 -3.21 4.94
C GLU A 78 11.83 -2.75 3.54
N ILE A 79 10.74 -3.34 3.04
CA ILE A 79 10.13 -3.00 1.77
C ILE A 79 8.69 -2.62 2.04
N GLU A 80 8.36 -1.34 1.82
CA GLU A 80 6.99 -0.86 1.90
C GLU A 80 6.28 -1.14 0.58
N ILE A 81 5.07 -1.67 0.65
CA ILE A 81 4.25 -2.07 -0.49
C ILE A 81 2.86 -1.49 -0.31
N ARG A 82 2.35 -0.77 -1.32
CA ARG A 82 0.94 -0.39 -1.41
C ARG A 82 0.29 -1.17 -2.52
N TYR A 83 -0.76 -1.91 -2.21
CA TYR A 83 -1.54 -2.65 -3.21
C TYR A 83 -3.02 -2.32 -3.13
N ALA A 84 -3.73 -2.47 -4.24
CA ALA A 84 -5.18 -2.38 -4.24
C ALA A 84 -5.79 -3.73 -3.84
N ALA A 85 -6.73 -3.70 -2.91
CA ALA A 85 -7.58 -4.83 -2.59
C ALA A 85 -9.01 -4.50 -2.99
N GLU A 86 -9.67 -5.47 -3.62
CA GLU A 86 -11.10 -5.40 -3.92
C GLU A 86 -11.84 -6.26 -2.91
N THR A 87 -12.80 -5.65 -2.22
CA THR A 87 -13.70 -6.32 -1.30
C THR A 87 -15.13 -6.00 -1.67
N THR A 88 -16.08 -6.85 -1.29
CA THR A 88 -17.51 -6.59 -1.50
C THR A 88 -18.09 -6.19 -0.16
N ASP A 89 -18.73 -5.01 -0.09
CA ASP A 89 -19.34 -4.53 1.15
C ASP A 89 -20.64 -3.75 0.87
N ILE A 90 -21.46 -3.56 1.91
CA ILE A 90 -22.72 -2.83 1.88
C ILE A 90 -22.46 -1.37 2.29
N LEU A 91 -22.32 -0.47 1.33
CA LEU A 91 -22.22 0.96 1.60
C LEU A 91 -23.61 1.55 1.90
N SER A 92 -23.81 2.05 3.12
CA SER A 92 -24.97 2.89 3.45
C SER A 92 -24.83 4.22 2.69
N PHE A 93 -25.78 4.52 1.81
CA PHE A 93 -25.81 5.77 1.07
C PHE A 93 -26.03 6.96 2.02
N ILE A 94 -25.33 8.07 1.80
CA ILE A 94 -25.75 9.37 2.33
C ILE A 94 -26.81 9.89 1.37
N GLU A 95 -28.06 9.86 1.82
CA GLU A 95 -29.20 10.41 1.09
C GLU A 95 -28.97 11.91 0.83
N GLN A 96 -29.24 12.32 -0.40
CA GLN A 96 -29.08 13.66 -0.95
C GLN A 96 -29.48 14.76 0.04
N VAL A 97 -28.54 15.65 0.41
CA VAL A 97 -28.86 16.86 1.16
C VAL A 97 -29.51 17.86 0.20
N GLU A 98 -30.84 17.97 0.23
CA GLU A 98 -31.54 19.07 -0.42
C GLU A 98 -31.18 20.38 0.29
N ALA A 99 -30.45 21.26 -0.40
CA ALA A 99 -30.29 22.63 0.06
C ALA A 99 -31.65 23.35 -0.05
N PRO A 100 -32.24 23.88 1.04
CA PRO A 100 -33.49 24.61 0.95
C PRO A 100 -33.25 25.90 0.15
N ILE A 101 -33.79 25.95 -1.07
CA ILE A 101 -33.82 27.19 -1.86
C ILE A 101 -34.78 28.14 -1.15
N THR A 102 -34.23 29.06 -0.36
CA THR A 102 -35.02 30.11 0.28
C THR A 102 -35.50 31.06 -0.82
N SER A 103 -36.79 31.03 -1.13
CA SER A 103 -37.39 31.85 -2.18
C SER A 103 -37.40 33.32 -1.76
N LEU A 104 -36.45 34.13 -2.25
CA LEU A 104 -36.52 35.58 -2.16
C LEU A 104 -37.50 36.10 -3.23
N ASN A 105 -38.76 36.24 -2.83
CA ASN A 105 -39.75 36.99 -3.57
C ASN A 105 -39.65 38.47 -3.17
N LYS A 106 -39.47 39.38 -4.14
CA LYS A 106 -40.02 40.76 -4.22
C LYS A 106 -39.21 41.62 -5.21
N HIS A 107 -39.80 41.96 -6.36
CA HIS A 107 -40.20 43.34 -6.73
C HIS A 107 -40.74 43.38 -8.17
N LYS A 108 -42.07 43.55 -8.29
CA LYS A 108 -42.71 44.06 -9.51
C LYS A 108 -42.24 45.51 -9.72
N ARG A 109 -41.85 45.88 -10.95
CA ARG A 109 -41.87 47.27 -11.41
C ARG A 109 -42.83 47.37 -12.60
N PRO A 110 -43.71 48.39 -12.66
CA PRO A 110 -44.67 48.57 -13.74
C PRO A 110 -44.05 49.33 -14.91
N LEU A 111 -44.46 48.97 -16.13
CA LEU A 111 -44.63 49.86 -17.27
C LEU A 111 -45.96 49.49 -17.93
#